data_AF-A0A4Y6S3K3-F1
#
_entry.id   AF-A0A4Y6S3K3-F1
#
_cell.length_a   1.000
_cell.length_b   1.000
_cell.length_c   1.000
_cell.angle_alpha   90.00
_cell.angle_beta   90.00
_cell.angle_gamma   90.00
#
_symmetry.space_group_name_H-M   'P 1'
#
loop_
_entity.id
_entity.type
_entity.pdbx_description
1 polymer ?
#
loop_
_entity_poly.entity_id
_entity_poly.type
_entity_poly.pdbx_seq_one_letter_code
_entity_poly.pdbx_strand_id
1 'polypeptide(L)'
;MFQPINHHKTADAAVDQIEELILKGVLKSGDRLPAERVLSEQMQVSRPVLRDALKTLEERNLIEARQGGGTFVCDLIGSIFSEAIVQLISRHPSAVSDYFDFRRGIEGQASAMAAVRAAPSDLSRLKDIIEQMDAAHENQDVTLESQLDVAFHNAVGEAAHNVVMLHTLRSCYRLLENGVFYNRGRLYHHPSARTEVLNHHKTIYQAISAGDPNLARQAAEEHIDYVRATLAATEQLDQREQLAGLRRSETTARTAKK
;
A
#
# COMPACT_ATOMS: atom_id res chain seq x y z
N MET A 1 18.32 11.34 -7.60
CA MET A 1 16.86 11.55 -7.80
C MET A 1 16.63 12.90 -8.46
N PHE A 2 16.99 13.99 -7.81
CA PHE A 2 16.99 15.33 -8.42
C PHE A 2 18.11 15.46 -9.46
N GLN A 3 17.88 16.26 -10.50
CA GLN A 3 18.72 16.41 -11.68
C GLN A 3 18.98 17.89 -11.95
N PRO A 4 20.10 18.26 -12.59
CA PRO A 4 20.36 19.65 -12.96
C PRO A 4 19.29 20.21 -13.92
N ILE A 5 18.87 21.45 -13.68
CA ILE A 5 17.93 22.18 -14.55
C ILE A 5 18.70 22.99 -15.59
N ASN A 6 18.30 22.90 -16.87
CA ASN A 6 18.90 23.71 -17.94
C ASN A 6 18.65 25.21 -17.70
N HIS A 7 19.72 26.01 -17.77
CA HIS A 7 19.80 27.43 -17.40
C HIS A 7 18.78 28.40 -18.06
N HIS A 8 17.98 27.94 -19.02
CA HIS A 8 16.94 28.73 -19.69
C HIS A 8 15.51 28.51 -19.17
N LYS A 9 15.30 27.66 -18.15
CA LYS A 9 13.99 27.48 -17.50
C LYS A 9 14.06 27.69 -15.99
N THR A 10 13.23 28.63 -15.58
CA THR A 10 13.00 29.23 -14.27
C THR A 10 12.51 28.24 -13.21
N ALA A 11 12.12 28.74 -12.03
CA ALA A 11 11.48 28.00 -10.94
C ALA A 11 10.50 26.91 -11.40
N ASP A 12 9.80 27.12 -12.52
CA ASP A 12 8.93 26.16 -13.21
C ASP A 12 9.58 24.79 -13.44
N ALA A 13 10.85 24.71 -13.83
CA ALA A 13 11.50 23.42 -14.06
C ALA A 13 11.77 22.66 -12.74
N ALA A 14 11.97 23.38 -11.64
CA ALA A 14 12.08 22.79 -10.31
C ALA A 14 10.71 22.33 -9.80
N VAL A 15 9.66 23.09 -10.09
CA VAL A 15 8.26 22.68 -9.88
C VAL A 15 8.00 21.39 -10.65
N ASP A 16 8.17 21.39 -11.97
CA ASP A 16 7.90 20.24 -12.85
C ASP A 16 8.61 18.98 -12.38
N GLN A 17 9.90 19.09 -12.00
CA GLN A 17 10.66 17.94 -11.52
C GLN A 17 10.09 17.37 -10.21
N ILE A 18 9.73 18.21 -9.24
CA ILE A 18 9.18 17.73 -7.97
C ILE A 18 7.78 17.15 -8.18
N GLU A 19 6.95 17.80 -9.00
CA GLU A 19 5.61 17.30 -9.36
C GLU A 19 5.69 15.94 -10.03
N GLU A 20 6.62 15.76 -10.97
CA GLU A 20 6.79 14.48 -11.66
C GLU A 20 7.23 13.36 -10.71
N LEU A 21 8.11 13.67 -9.74
CA LEU A 21 8.53 12.71 -8.72
C LEU A 21 7.39 12.33 -7.77
N ILE A 22 6.53 13.29 -7.39
CA ILE A 22 5.33 13.03 -6.59
C ILE A 22 4.31 12.20 -7.41
N LEU A 23 4.04 12.61 -8.65
CA LEU A 23 3.08 11.97 -9.54
C LEU A 23 3.46 10.52 -9.84
N LYS A 24 4.74 10.25 -10.08
CA LYS A 24 5.26 8.89 -10.29
C LYS A 24 5.40 8.10 -8.98
N GLY A 25 5.05 8.70 -7.85
CA GLY A 25 5.08 8.06 -6.53
C GLY A 25 6.48 7.77 -6.00
N VAL A 26 7.50 8.41 -6.57
CA VAL A 26 8.90 8.35 -6.13
C VAL A 26 9.07 9.13 -4.82
N LEU A 27 8.44 10.30 -4.75
CA LEU A 27 8.18 11.01 -3.51
C LEU A 27 6.78 10.65 -3.02
N LYS A 28 6.67 10.15 -1.79
CA LYS A 28 5.43 9.66 -1.18
C LYS A 28 4.87 10.68 -0.19
N SER A 29 3.57 10.60 0.07
CA SER A 29 2.92 11.40 1.13
C SER A 29 3.71 11.30 2.44
N GLY A 30 4.02 12.45 3.05
CA GLY A 30 4.78 12.53 4.29
C GLY A 30 6.30 12.46 4.14
N ASP A 31 6.84 12.21 2.94
CA ASP A 31 8.29 12.26 2.71
C ASP A 31 8.83 13.67 2.96
N ARG A 32 9.97 13.75 3.64
CA ARG A 32 10.67 15.01 3.87
C ARG A 32 11.56 15.34 2.68
N LEU A 33 11.38 16.51 2.09
CA LEU A 33 12.31 17.02 1.07
C LEU A 33 13.67 17.35 1.71
N PRO A 34 14.78 17.24 0.94
CA PRO A 34 16.07 17.72 1.41
C PRO A 34 16.02 19.18 1.83
N ALA A 35 16.89 19.57 2.76
CA ALA A 35 17.00 20.97 3.17
C ALA A 35 17.27 21.87 1.94
N GLU A 36 16.68 23.07 1.91
CA GLU A 36 16.75 24.02 0.78
C GLU A 36 18.16 24.17 0.20
N ARG A 37 19.17 24.28 1.08
CA ARG A 37 20.58 24.35 0.66
C ARG A 37 20.98 23.13 -0.19
N VAL A 38 20.75 21.93 0.33
CA VAL A 38 21.11 20.67 -0.34
C VAL A 38 20.32 20.50 -1.63
N LEU A 39 19.02 20.81 -1.60
CA LEU A 39 18.16 20.69 -2.77
C LEU A 39 18.59 21.67 -3.89
N SER A 40 18.94 22.90 -3.53
CA SER A 40 19.45 23.90 -4.49
C SER A 40 20.77 23.47 -5.15
N GLU A 41 21.66 22.82 -4.39
CA GLU A 41 22.91 22.27 -4.88
C GLU A 41 22.67 21.08 -5.83
N GLN A 42 21.73 20.19 -5.50
CA GLN A 42 21.38 19.03 -6.32
C GLN A 42 20.71 19.41 -7.65
N MET A 43 19.84 20.42 -7.63
CA MET A 43 19.15 20.92 -8.83
C MET A 43 19.94 21.96 -9.62
N GLN A 44 21.07 22.44 -9.09
CA GLN A 44 21.92 23.49 -9.65
C GLN A 44 21.16 24.81 -9.92
N VAL A 45 20.26 25.18 -9.00
CA VAL A 45 19.50 26.44 -9.05
C VAL A 45 19.85 27.35 -7.88
N SER A 46 19.65 28.66 -8.04
CA SER A 46 19.86 29.60 -6.93
C SER A 46 18.77 29.39 -5.86
N ARG A 47 19.10 29.67 -4.59
CA ARG A 47 18.15 29.53 -3.47
C ARG A 47 16.88 30.37 -3.64
N PRO A 48 16.91 31.62 -4.12
CA PRO A 48 15.69 32.38 -4.40
C PRO A 48 14.77 31.67 -5.40
N VAL A 49 15.33 31.14 -6.50
CA VAL A 49 14.57 30.40 -7.51
C VAL A 49 13.95 29.13 -6.94
N LEU A 50 14.70 28.40 -6.10
CA LEU A 50 14.15 27.23 -5.42
C LEU A 50 13.01 27.60 -4.46
N ARG A 51 13.12 28.71 -3.73
CA ARG A 51 12.04 29.17 -2.84
C ARG A 51 10.77 29.51 -3.59
N ASP A 52 10.90 30.17 -4.75
CA ASP A 52 9.74 30.47 -5.59
C ASP A 52 9.06 29.17 -6.05
N ALA A 53 9.85 28.17 -6.47
CA ALA A 53 9.31 26.86 -6.84
C ALA A 53 8.61 26.14 -5.68
N LEU A 54 9.23 26.11 -4.50
CA LEU A 54 8.64 25.51 -3.30
C LEU A 54 7.35 26.24 -2.89
N LYS A 55 7.31 27.56 -3.00
CA LYS A 55 6.10 28.33 -2.73
C LYS A 55 4.97 27.96 -3.70
N THR A 56 5.26 27.82 -5.00
CA THR A 56 4.26 27.35 -5.97
C THR A 56 3.74 25.96 -5.65
N LEU A 57 4.61 25.03 -5.26
CA LEU A 57 4.21 23.68 -4.87
C LEU A 57 3.36 23.66 -3.57
N GLU A 58 3.66 24.55 -2.63
CA GLU A 58 2.88 24.74 -1.40
C GLU A 58 1.49 25.34 -1.71
N GLU A 59 1.41 26.34 -2.58
CA GLU A 59 0.14 26.91 -3.06
C GLU A 59 -0.74 25.87 -3.79
N ARG A 60 -0.12 24.88 -4.45
CA ARG A 60 -0.78 23.73 -5.07
C ARG A 60 -1.14 22.62 -4.08
N ASN A 61 -0.81 22.79 -2.79
CA ASN A 61 -0.99 21.78 -1.73
C ASN A 61 -0.25 20.46 -2.00
N LEU A 62 0.85 20.48 -2.76
CA LEU A 62 1.67 19.30 -3.04
C LEU A 62 2.71 19.06 -1.94
N ILE A 63 3.12 20.14 -1.28
CA ILE A 63 4.04 20.12 -0.15
C ILE A 63 3.57 21.08 0.94
N GLU A 64 4.04 20.87 2.15
CA GLU A 64 3.77 21.74 3.30
C GLU A 64 5.04 21.98 4.11
N ALA A 65 5.22 23.21 4.60
CA ALA A 65 6.22 23.50 5.61
C ALA A 65 5.67 23.18 7.01
N ARG A 66 6.37 22.31 7.77
CA ARG A 66 5.99 21.99 9.16
C ARG A 66 6.88 22.76 10.14
N GLN A 67 6.28 23.34 11.19
CA GLN A 67 7.02 24.10 12.20
C GLN A 67 8.17 23.27 12.79
N GLY A 68 9.38 23.84 12.79
CA GLY A 68 10.59 23.23 13.34
C GLY A 68 11.18 22.05 12.53
N GLY A 69 10.59 21.67 11.40
CA GLY A 69 10.84 20.34 10.81
C GLY A 69 11.24 20.30 9.34
N GLY A 70 11.10 21.37 8.56
CA GLY A 70 11.38 21.37 7.11
C GLY A 70 10.13 21.16 6.24
N THR A 71 10.37 20.83 4.98
CA THR A 71 9.32 20.73 3.95
C THR A 71 8.98 19.26 3.68
N PHE A 72 7.70 18.96 3.62
CA PHE A 72 7.19 17.60 3.46
C PHE A 72 6.20 17.51 2.31
N VAL A 73 6.12 16.36 1.65
CA VAL A 73 5.05 16.08 0.69
C VAL A 73 3.73 15.96 1.45
N CYS A 74 2.70 16.66 0.97
CA CYS A 74 1.37 16.63 1.57
C CYS A 74 0.77 15.21 1.51
N ASP A 75 -0.27 14.97 2.32
CA ASP A 75 -1.08 13.76 2.20
C ASP A 75 -2.00 13.85 0.97
N LEU A 76 -1.43 13.57 -0.20
CA LEU A 76 -2.12 13.66 -1.50
C LEU A 76 -2.99 12.44 -1.80
N ILE A 77 -2.60 11.31 -1.25
CA ILE A 77 -3.30 10.03 -1.36
C ILE A 77 -4.32 9.98 -0.21
N GLY A 78 -5.32 10.88 -0.27
CA GLY A 78 -6.45 10.83 0.65
C GLY A 78 -7.15 9.47 0.60
N SER A 79 -8.05 9.23 1.56
CA SER A 79 -8.96 8.10 1.45
C SER A 79 -9.87 8.31 0.23
N ILE A 80 -10.02 7.28 -0.63
CA ILE A 80 -10.98 7.29 -1.77
C ILE A 80 -12.40 7.64 -1.29
N PHE A 81 -12.68 7.33 -0.03
CA PHE A 81 -13.96 7.55 0.61
C PHE A 81 -13.81 8.46 1.83
N SER A 82 -14.83 9.26 2.13
CA SER A 82 -14.89 9.96 3.41
C SER A 82 -14.91 8.95 4.57
N GLU A 83 -14.43 9.35 5.74
CA GLU A 83 -14.42 8.48 6.92
C GLU A 83 -15.82 7.92 7.24
N ALA A 84 -16.87 8.72 7.03
CA ALA A 84 -18.25 8.28 7.22
C ALA A 84 -18.63 7.11 6.28
N ILE A 85 -18.22 7.16 5.01
CA ILE A 85 -18.47 6.08 4.04
C ILE A 85 -17.62 4.86 4.38
N VAL A 86 -16.35 5.06 4.74
CA VAL A 86 -15.45 4.00 5.21
C VAL A 86 -16.08 3.21 6.36
N GLN A 87 -16.60 3.90 7.37
CA GLN A 87 -17.30 3.27 8.50
C GLN A 87 -18.67 2.67 8.11
N LEU A 88 -19.32 3.17 7.06
CA LEU A 88 -20.56 2.59 6.57
C LEU A 88 -20.27 1.24 5.90
N ILE A 89 -19.27 1.19 5.02
CA ILE A 89 -18.88 -0.05 4.32
C ILE A 89 -18.43 -1.10 5.34
N SER A 90 -17.63 -0.74 6.36
CA SER A 90 -17.17 -1.70 7.38
C SER A 90 -18.29 -2.36 8.19
N ARG A 91 -19.43 -1.69 8.34
CA ARG A 91 -20.61 -2.23 9.03
C ARG A 91 -21.52 -3.07 8.14
N HIS A 92 -21.28 -3.12 6.83
CA HIS A 92 -22.12 -3.80 5.84
C HIS A 92 -21.32 -4.86 5.08
N PRO A 93 -21.41 -6.16 5.46
CA PRO A 93 -20.61 -7.23 4.86
C PRO A 93 -20.70 -7.34 3.34
N SER A 94 -21.85 -7.02 2.73
CA SER A 94 -21.99 -6.99 1.27
C SER A 94 -21.09 -5.95 0.62
N ALA A 95 -20.98 -4.75 1.21
CA ALA A 95 -20.14 -3.68 0.69
C ALA A 95 -18.64 -3.99 0.90
N VAL A 96 -18.29 -4.75 1.93
CA VAL A 96 -16.93 -5.30 2.09
C VAL A 96 -16.62 -6.30 0.97
N SER A 97 -17.58 -7.14 0.57
CA SER A 97 -17.41 -8.04 -0.59
C SER A 97 -17.19 -7.24 -1.89
N ASP A 98 -17.98 -6.19 -2.13
CA ASP A 98 -17.82 -5.32 -3.30
C ASP A 98 -16.40 -4.71 -3.37
N TYR A 99 -15.83 -4.36 -2.21
CA TYR A 99 -14.46 -3.88 -2.12
C TYR A 99 -13.43 -4.96 -2.52
N PHE A 100 -13.63 -6.22 -2.13
CA PHE A 100 -12.77 -7.31 -2.60
C PHE A 100 -12.93 -7.59 -4.09
N ASP A 101 -14.12 -7.42 -4.67
CA ASP A 101 -14.33 -7.53 -6.11
C ASP A 101 -13.58 -6.44 -6.87
N PHE A 102 -13.62 -5.21 -6.36
CA PHE A 102 -12.81 -4.12 -6.88
C PHE A 102 -11.31 -4.43 -6.82
N ARG A 103 -10.81 -4.85 -5.65
CA ARG A 103 -9.39 -5.23 -5.46
C ARG A 103 -8.96 -6.34 -6.40
N ARG A 104 -9.77 -7.39 -6.53
CA ARG A 104 -9.53 -8.53 -7.43
C ARG A 104 -9.30 -8.04 -8.86
N GLY A 105 -10.17 -7.16 -9.35
CA GLY A 105 -10.05 -6.60 -10.70
C GLY A 105 -8.82 -5.72 -10.90
N ILE A 106 -8.60 -4.76 -9.98
CA ILE A 106 -7.51 -3.79 -10.13
C ILE A 106 -6.12 -4.40 -9.90
N GLU A 107 -5.97 -5.32 -8.94
CA GLU A 107 -4.69 -6.00 -8.67
C GLU A 107 -4.35 -7.04 -9.74
N GLY A 108 -5.36 -7.73 -10.26
CA GLY A 108 -5.20 -8.59 -11.44
C GLY A 108 -4.69 -7.79 -12.65
N GLN A 109 -5.32 -6.65 -12.93
CA GLN A 109 -4.90 -5.77 -14.02
C GLN A 109 -3.51 -5.16 -13.78
N ALA A 110 -3.19 -4.78 -12.54
CA ALA A 110 -1.88 -4.26 -12.18
C ALA A 110 -0.78 -5.29 -12.38
N SER A 111 -1.01 -6.52 -11.95
CA SER A 111 -0.05 -7.62 -12.11
C SER A 111 0.17 -7.98 -13.58
N ALA A 112 -0.90 -8.00 -14.39
CA ALA A 112 -0.80 -8.19 -15.83
C ALA A 112 0.05 -7.09 -16.50
N MET A 113 -0.19 -5.83 -16.13
CA MET A 113 0.54 -4.69 -16.66
C MET A 113 2.01 -4.71 -16.21
N ALA A 114 2.28 -5.07 -14.96
CA ALA A 114 3.63 -5.22 -14.43
C ALA A 114 4.41 -6.30 -15.18
N ALA A 115 3.79 -7.45 -15.50
CA ALA A 115 4.44 -8.49 -16.29
C ALA A 115 4.95 -8.00 -17.67
N VAL A 116 4.25 -7.04 -18.28
CA VAL A 116 4.61 -6.49 -19.59
C VAL A 116 5.56 -5.30 -19.49
N ARG A 117 5.48 -4.50 -18.42
CA ARG A 117 6.08 -3.17 -18.34
C ARG A 117 7.21 -3.03 -17.34
N ALA A 118 7.35 -3.98 -16.41
CA ALA A 118 8.36 -3.89 -15.36
C ALA A 118 9.77 -3.74 -15.95
N ALA A 119 10.49 -2.74 -15.46
CA ALA A 119 11.90 -2.58 -15.75
C ALA A 119 12.72 -3.58 -14.91
N PRO A 120 13.98 -3.89 -15.29
CA PRO A 120 14.85 -4.75 -14.49
C PRO A 120 14.99 -4.31 -13.03
N SER A 121 14.97 -2.99 -12.76
CA SER A 121 14.98 -2.43 -11.40
C SER A 121 13.70 -2.72 -10.63
N ASP A 122 12.55 -2.77 -11.29
CA ASP A 122 11.26 -3.10 -10.65
C ASP A 122 11.23 -4.57 -10.25
N LEU A 123 11.72 -5.45 -11.13
CA LEU A 123 11.86 -6.89 -10.84
C LEU A 123 12.84 -7.15 -9.68
N SER A 124 13.97 -6.42 -9.65
CA SER A 124 14.90 -6.48 -8.52
C SER A 124 14.22 -6.05 -7.22
N ARG A 125 13.49 -4.93 -7.23
CA ARG A 125 12.77 -4.43 -6.06
C ARG A 125 11.71 -5.41 -5.56
N LEU A 126 10.94 -6.02 -6.46
CA LEU A 126 9.97 -7.06 -6.09
C LEU A 126 10.64 -8.28 -5.47
N LYS A 127 11.78 -8.70 -6.04
CA LYS A 127 12.58 -9.81 -5.50
C LYS A 127 13.07 -9.51 -4.08
N ASP A 128 13.65 -8.33 -3.87
CA ASP A 128 14.16 -7.92 -2.55
C ASP A 128 13.05 -7.92 -1.49
N ILE A 129 11.82 -7.54 -1.87
CA ILE A 129 10.66 -7.58 -0.96
C ILE A 129 10.27 -9.03 -0.65
N ILE A 130 10.21 -9.92 -1.65
CA ILE A 130 9.92 -11.35 -1.43
C ILE A 130 10.95 -11.99 -0.49
N GLU A 131 12.24 -11.71 -0.68
CA GLU A 131 13.30 -12.23 0.19
C GLU A 131 13.17 -11.71 1.63
N GLN A 132 12.78 -10.44 1.81
CA GLN A 132 12.46 -9.89 3.13
C GLN A 132 11.22 -10.54 3.75
N MET A 133 10.21 -10.88 2.95
CA MET A 133 9.00 -11.57 3.43
C MET A 133 9.33 -12.99 3.90
N ASP A 134 10.17 -13.70 3.16
CA ASP A 134 10.69 -15.01 3.57
C ASP A 134 11.44 -14.93 4.91
N ALA A 135 12.38 -13.99 5.03
CA ALA A 135 13.13 -13.80 6.26
C ALA A 135 12.22 -13.41 7.45
N ALA A 136 11.22 -12.55 7.23
CA ALA A 136 10.24 -12.19 8.26
C ALA A 136 9.39 -13.41 8.68
N HIS A 137 9.03 -14.26 7.73
CA HIS A 137 8.28 -15.49 7.97
C HIS A 137 9.05 -16.48 8.84
N GLU A 138 10.29 -16.76 8.47
CA GLU A 138 11.20 -17.66 9.20
C GLU A 138 11.43 -17.17 10.63
N ASN A 139 11.59 -15.85 10.82
CA ASN A 139 11.78 -15.23 12.13
C ASN A 139 10.47 -15.04 12.92
N GLN A 140 9.32 -15.45 12.36
CA GLN A 140 8.00 -15.26 12.95
C GLN A 140 7.64 -13.79 13.25
N ASP A 141 8.19 -12.83 12.49
CA ASP A 141 7.90 -11.41 12.63
C ASP A 141 6.63 -11.02 11.85
N VAL A 142 5.49 -11.28 12.50
CA VAL A 142 4.14 -10.97 11.99
C VAL A 142 3.97 -9.49 11.64
N THR A 143 4.63 -8.59 12.38
CA THR A 143 4.49 -7.15 12.16
C THR A 143 5.17 -6.75 10.86
N LEU A 144 6.40 -7.24 10.67
CA LEU A 144 7.16 -6.99 9.45
C LEU A 144 6.51 -7.64 8.22
N GLU A 145 6.02 -8.88 8.33
CA GLU A 145 5.26 -9.52 7.24
C GLU A 145 4.08 -8.68 6.76
N SER A 146 3.30 -8.16 7.71
CA SER A 146 2.15 -7.32 7.42
C SER A 146 2.54 -6.02 6.73
N GLN A 147 3.69 -5.42 7.08
CA GLN A 147 4.21 -4.23 6.40
C GLN A 147 4.71 -4.56 4.98
N LEU A 148 5.39 -5.69 4.83
CA LEU A 148 5.93 -6.13 3.55
C LEU A 148 4.85 -6.55 2.54
N ASP A 149 3.71 -7.08 3.00
CA ASP A 149 2.53 -7.33 2.15
C ASP A 149 2.08 -6.05 1.42
N VAL A 150 1.92 -4.95 2.16
CA VAL A 150 1.57 -3.65 1.56
C VAL A 150 2.68 -3.14 0.66
N ALA A 151 3.95 -3.32 1.07
CA ALA A 151 5.09 -2.91 0.25
C ALA A 151 5.16 -3.66 -1.08
N PHE A 152 4.91 -4.97 -1.07
CA PHE A 152 4.89 -5.83 -2.25
C PHE A 152 3.83 -5.38 -3.24
N HIS A 153 2.60 -5.23 -2.76
CA HIS A 153 1.49 -4.81 -3.59
C HIS A 153 1.66 -3.40 -4.18
N ASN A 154 2.18 -2.47 -3.39
CA ASN A 154 2.55 -1.14 -3.89
C ASN A 154 3.65 -1.23 -4.96
N ALA A 155 4.64 -2.10 -4.79
CA ALA A 155 5.70 -2.31 -5.78
C ALA A 155 5.17 -2.93 -7.08
N VAL A 156 4.16 -3.82 -7.02
CA VAL A 156 3.46 -4.30 -8.22
C VAL A 156 2.74 -3.16 -8.94
N GLY A 157 2.05 -2.28 -8.19
CA GLY A 157 1.42 -1.08 -8.75
C GLY A 157 2.42 -0.11 -9.39
N GLU A 158 3.60 0.05 -8.79
CA GLU A 158 4.72 0.84 -9.34
C GLU A 158 5.22 0.20 -10.65
N ALA A 159 5.46 -1.12 -10.66
CA ALA A 159 5.94 -1.88 -11.81
C ALA A 159 4.95 -1.92 -12.99
N ALA A 160 3.66 -1.64 -12.75
CA ALA A 160 2.66 -1.54 -13.80
C ALA A 160 2.77 -0.25 -14.64
N HIS A 161 3.60 0.72 -14.21
CA HIS A 161 3.83 2.00 -14.90
C HIS A 161 2.53 2.70 -15.32
N ASN A 162 1.55 2.74 -14.40
CA ASN A 162 0.30 3.50 -14.54
C ASN A 162 0.04 4.30 -13.27
N VAL A 163 0.27 5.61 -13.35
CA VAL A 163 0.21 6.51 -12.19
C VAL A 163 -1.17 6.58 -11.55
N VAL A 164 -2.25 6.50 -12.32
CA VAL A 164 -3.62 6.52 -11.77
C VAL A 164 -3.87 5.24 -10.99
N MET A 165 -3.47 4.09 -11.53
CA MET A 165 -3.63 2.81 -10.86
C MET A 165 -2.77 2.71 -9.60
N LEU A 166 -1.53 3.21 -9.64
CA LEU A 166 -0.64 3.29 -8.49
C LEU A 166 -1.30 4.03 -7.32
N HIS A 167 -1.77 5.26 -7.55
CA HIS A 167 -2.39 6.05 -6.48
C HIS A 167 -3.71 5.45 -6.01
N THR A 168 -4.50 4.86 -6.92
CA THR A 168 -5.73 4.14 -6.55
C THR A 168 -5.44 2.96 -5.62
N LEU A 169 -4.45 2.13 -5.96
CA LEU A 169 -4.02 0.99 -5.13
C LEU A 169 -3.50 1.44 -3.77
N ARG A 170 -2.66 2.48 -3.71
CA ARG A 170 -2.16 3.04 -2.45
C ARG A 170 -3.31 3.48 -1.53
N SER A 171 -4.32 4.17 -2.06
CA SER A 171 -5.51 4.51 -1.29
C SER A 171 -6.29 3.28 -0.82
N CYS A 172 -6.38 2.21 -1.64
CA CYS A 172 -6.99 0.95 -1.22
C CYS A 172 -6.26 0.31 -0.04
N TYR A 173 -4.93 0.21 -0.07
CA TYR A 173 -4.17 -0.38 1.03
C TYR A 173 -4.23 0.45 2.30
N ARG A 174 -4.34 1.77 2.21
CA ARG A 174 -4.56 2.64 3.38
C ARG A 174 -5.86 2.31 4.11
N LEU A 175 -6.93 1.94 3.39
CA LEU A 175 -8.18 1.48 4.02
C LEU A 175 -7.98 0.16 4.79
N LEU A 176 -7.11 -0.72 4.30
CA LEU A 176 -6.77 -1.98 5.00
C LEU A 176 -5.91 -1.73 6.23
N GLU A 177 -4.92 -0.83 6.14
CA GLU A 177 -4.05 -0.47 7.28
C GLU A 177 -4.84 0.13 8.44
N ASN A 178 -5.88 0.93 8.14
CA ASN A 178 -6.77 1.51 9.14
C ASN A 178 -7.76 0.49 9.75
N GLY A 179 -7.66 -0.80 9.40
CA GLY A 179 -8.49 -1.87 9.95
C GLY A 179 -9.96 -1.80 9.53
N VAL A 180 -10.27 -1.08 8.44
CA VAL A 180 -11.63 -0.78 8.01
C VAL A 180 -12.37 -2.04 7.56
N PHE A 181 -11.73 -2.85 6.73
CA PHE A 181 -12.42 -3.99 6.11
C PHE A 181 -12.19 -5.28 6.87
N TYR A 182 -10.98 -5.51 7.37
CA TYR A 182 -10.64 -6.56 8.31
C TYR A 182 -9.31 -6.21 8.99
N ASN A 183 -9.13 -6.59 10.25
CA ASN A 183 -7.83 -6.47 10.89
C ASN A 183 -6.88 -7.51 10.27
N ARG A 184 -5.98 -7.05 9.39
CA ARG A 184 -4.95 -7.86 8.72
C ARG A 184 -4.13 -8.70 9.70
N GLY A 185 -3.90 -8.21 10.92
CA GLY A 185 -3.27 -8.97 11.99
C GLY A 185 -3.95 -10.31 12.23
N ARG A 186 -5.28 -10.41 12.09
CA ARG A 186 -6.02 -11.68 12.24
C ARG A 186 -5.66 -12.71 11.18
N LEU A 187 -5.41 -12.28 9.93
CA LEU A 187 -4.94 -13.18 8.87
C LEU A 187 -3.56 -13.74 9.24
N TYR A 188 -2.65 -12.87 9.65
CA TYR A 188 -1.28 -13.25 10.00
C TYR A 188 -1.15 -13.89 11.39
N HIS A 189 -2.21 -13.97 12.19
CA HIS A 189 -2.23 -14.78 13.42
C HIS A 189 -2.61 -16.24 13.16
N HIS A 190 -3.07 -16.60 11.96
CA HIS A 190 -3.36 -17.99 11.59
C HIS A 190 -2.15 -18.61 10.87
N PRO A 191 -1.43 -19.58 11.46
CA PRO A 191 -0.15 -20.06 10.91
C PRO A 191 -0.22 -20.56 9.47
N SER A 192 -1.27 -21.32 9.12
CA SER A 192 -1.43 -21.81 7.76
C SER A 192 -1.73 -20.69 6.74
N ALA A 193 -2.39 -19.61 7.17
CA ALA A 193 -2.72 -18.51 6.28
C ALA A 193 -1.47 -17.69 5.93
N ARG A 194 -0.55 -17.51 6.89
CA ARG A 194 0.72 -16.82 6.65
C ARG A 194 1.52 -17.47 5.52
N THR A 195 1.69 -18.78 5.59
CA THR A 195 2.47 -19.54 4.61
C THR A 195 1.82 -19.51 3.23
N GLU A 196 0.50 -19.69 3.14
CA GLU A 196 -0.21 -19.63 1.85
C GLU A 196 -0.16 -18.23 1.23
N VAL A 197 -0.33 -17.18 2.03
CA VAL A 197 -0.23 -15.79 1.57
C VAL A 197 1.15 -15.51 0.98
N LEU A 198 2.22 -15.90 1.68
CA LEU A 198 3.60 -15.78 1.20
C LEU A 198 3.81 -16.54 -0.12
N ASN A 199 3.29 -17.77 -0.22
CA ASN A 199 3.37 -18.55 -1.44
C ASN A 199 2.64 -17.86 -2.61
N HIS A 200 1.48 -17.25 -2.36
CA HIS A 200 0.77 -16.47 -3.38
C HIS A 200 1.57 -15.27 -3.86
N HIS A 201 2.20 -14.51 -2.96
CA HIS A 201 3.07 -13.39 -3.36
C HIS A 201 4.25 -13.86 -4.23
N LYS A 202 4.86 -14.99 -3.89
CA LYS A 202 5.91 -15.62 -4.71
C LYS A 202 5.40 -16.00 -6.09
N THR A 203 4.21 -16.60 -6.20
CA THR A 203 3.60 -16.96 -7.49
C THR A 203 3.34 -15.73 -8.35
N ILE A 204 2.81 -14.64 -7.76
CA ILE A 204 2.62 -13.37 -8.46
C ILE A 204 3.95 -12.84 -8.99
N TYR A 205 4.98 -12.77 -8.13
CA TYR A 205 6.31 -12.32 -8.51
C TYR A 205 6.91 -13.16 -9.65
N GLN A 206 6.78 -14.48 -9.58
CA GLN A 206 7.29 -15.40 -10.60
C GLN A 206 6.59 -15.17 -11.94
N ALA A 207 5.27 -15.00 -11.95
CA ALA A 207 4.51 -14.75 -13.17
C ALA A 207 4.86 -13.38 -13.79
N ILE A 208 5.01 -12.33 -12.96
CA ILE A 208 5.48 -11.01 -13.41
C ILE A 208 6.90 -11.11 -13.99
N SER A 209 7.81 -11.81 -13.31
CA SER A 209 9.21 -11.96 -13.74
C SER A 209 9.36 -12.80 -15.00
N ALA A 210 8.45 -13.75 -15.25
CA ALA A 210 8.37 -14.52 -16.47
C ALA A 210 7.78 -13.73 -17.65
N GLY A 211 7.23 -12.54 -17.39
CA GLY A 211 6.59 -11.70 -18.41
C GLY A 211 5.27 -12.25 -18.92
N ASP A 212 4.56 -13.08 -18.13
CA ASP A 212 3.27 -13.65 -18.52
C ASP A 212 2.11 -12.85 -17.88
N PRO A 213 1.43 -11.97 -18.63
CA PRO A 213 0.36 -11.16 -18.09
C PRO A 213 -0.87 -11.95 -17.65
N ASN A 214 -1.15 -13.10 -18.28
CA ASN A 214 -2.32 -13.91 -17.94
C ASN A 214 -2.09 -14.65 -16.64
N LEU A 215 -0.92 -15.27 -16.48
CA LEU A 215 -0.54 -15.93 -15.22
C LEU A 215 -0.42 -14.91 -14.08
N ALA A 216 0.16 -13.74 -14.34
CA ALA A 216 0.31 -12.70 -13.31
C ALA A 216 -1.06 -12.20 -12.83
N ARG A 217 -1.99 -11.99 -13.76
CA ARG A 217 -3.38 -11.65 -13.44
C ARG A 217 -4.04 -12.74 -12.61
N GLN A 218 -3.99 -13.98 -13.08
CA GLN A 218 -4.65 -15.10 -12.42
C GLN A 218 -4.12 -15.29 -10.99
N ALA A 219 -2.79 -15.27 -10.81
CA ALA A 219 -2.17 -15.40 -9.49
C ALA A 219 -2.61 -14.30 -8.51
N ALA A 220 -2.72 -13.06 -8.99
CA ALA A 220 -3.20 -11.95 -8.16
C ALA A 220 -4.69 -12.07 -7.83
N GLU A 221 -5.53 -12.48 -8.79
CA GLU A 221 -6.95 -12.72 -8.54
C GLU A 221 -7.15 -13.86 -7.52
N GLU A 222 -6.43 -14.97 -7.65
CA GLU A 222 -6.44 -16.11 -6.72
C GLU A 222 -5.97 -15.70 -5.32
N HIS A 223 -4.94 -14.86 -5.23
CA HIS A 223 -4.49 -14.30 -3.96
C HIS A 223 -5.61 -13.53 -3.25
N ILE A 224 -6.31 -12.65 -3.96
CA ILE A 224 -7.40 -11.85 -3.38
C ILE A 224 -8.60 -12.72 -3.00
N ASP A 225 -8.94 -13.71 -3.82
CA ASP A 225 -10.01 -14.66 -3.53
C ASP A 225 -9.70 -15.48 -2.26
N TYR A 226 -8.45 -15.92 -2.10
CA TYR A 226 -7.98 -16.61 -0.90
C TYR A 226 -8.05 -15.74 0.36
N VAL A 227 -7.55 -14.49 0.27
CA VAL A 227 -7.59 -13.55 1.40
C VAL A 227 -9.03 -13.28 1.82
N ARG A 228 -9.93 -13.05 0.85
CA ARG A 228 -11.37 -12.86 1.09
C ARG A 228 -11.97 -14.06 1.84
N ALA A 229 -11.75 -15.27 1.33
CA ALA A 229 -12.29 -16.49 1.92
C ALA A 229 -11.76 -16.73 3.34
N THR A 230 -10.45 -16.51 3.55
CA THR A 230 -9.80 -16.73 4.84
C THR A 230 -10.32 -15.75 5.89
N LEU A 231 -10.45 -14.47 5.56
CA LEU A 231 -10.99 -13.47 6.47
C LEU A 231 -12.45 -13.75 6.84
N ALA A 232 -13.28 -14.13 5.86
CA ALA A 232 -14.66 -14.54 6.12
C ALA A 232 -14.75 -15.77 7.03
N ALA A 233 -13.87 -16.75 6.86
CA ALA A 233 -13.81 -17.93 7.72
C ALA A 233 -13.41 -17.59 9.15
N THR A 234 -12.39 -16.73 9.33
CA THR A 234 -11.94 -16.27 10.65
C THR A 234 -13.04 -15.50 11.39
N GLU A 235 -13.76 -14.61 10.71
CA GLU A 235 -14.91 -13.88 11.26
C GLU A 235 -15.99 -14.85 11.80
N GLN A 236 -16.33 -15.88 11.02
CA GLN A 236 -17.32 -16.88 11.44
C GLN A 236 -16.84 -17.71 12.64
N LEU A 237 -15.55 -18.03 12.71
CA LEU A 237 -14.97 -18.74 13.85
C LEU A 237 -15.05 -17.89 15.12
N ASP A 238 -14.66 -16.62 15.05
CA ASP A 238 -14.73 -15.70 16.19
C ASP A 238 -16.15 -15.56 16.74
N GLN A 239 -17.15 -15.44 15.85
CA GLN A 239 -18.56 -15.38 16.24
C GLN A 239 -18.99 -16.66 16.96
N ARG A 240 -18.56 -17.84 16.48
CA ARG A 240 -18.85 -19.13 17.11
C ARG A 240 -18.17 -19.26 18.47
N GLU A 241 -16.92 -18.82 18.60
CA GLU A 241 -16.18 -18.83 19.87
C GLU A 241 -16.80 -17.90 20.90
N GLN A 242 -17.21 -16.69 20.51
CA GLN A 242 -17.92 -15.77 21.40
C GLN A 242 -19.21 -16.39 21.94
N LEU A 243 -20.03 -16.99 21.06
CA LEU A 243 -21.25 -17.68 21.46
C LEU A 243 -20.97 -18.89 22.37
N ALA A 244 -19.92 -19.67 22.09
CA ALA A 244 -19.52 -20.78 22.93
C ALA A 244 -19.03 -20.31 24.31
N GLY A 245 -18.28 -19.21 24.37
CA GLY A 245 -17.84 -18.56 25.60
C GLY A 245 -18.98 -18.10 26.48
N LEU A 246 -20.01 -17.47 25.88
CA LEU A 246 -21.24 -17.07 26.59
C LEU A 246 -21.99 -18.28 27.16
N ARG A 247 -22.11 -19.38 26.40
CA ARG A 247 -22.73 -20.63 26.88
C ARG A 247 -21.95 -21.23 28.06
N ARG A 248 -20.61 -21.18 28.00
CA ARG A 248 -19.73 -21.69 29.06
C ARG A 248 -19.85 -20.87 30.35
N SER A 249 -19.90 -19.54 30.25
CA SER A 249 -20.03 -18.66 31.41
C SER A 249 -21.41 -18.80 32.07
N GLU A 250 -22.50 -18.90 31.30
CA GLU A 250 -23.85 -19.17 31.83
C GLU A 250 -23.93 -20.53 32.54
N THR A 251 -23.33 -21.57 31.96
CA THR A 251 -23.32 -22.90 32.56
C THR A 251 -22.60 -22.88 33.91
N THR A 252 -21.42 -22.26 33.97
CA THR A 252 -20.63 -22.07 35.19
C THR A 252 -21.43 -21.31 36.27
N ALA A 253 -22.11 -20.22 35.89
CA ALA A 253 -22.92 -19.41 36.80
C ALA A 253 -24.15 -20.14 37.35
N ARG A 254 -24.74 -21.07 36.59
CA ARG A 254 -25.85 -21.93 37.06
C ARG A 254 -25.38 -23.00 38.04
N THR A 255 -24.20 -23.59 37.83
CA THR A 255 -23.61 -24.55 38.78
C THR A 255 -23.16 -23.90 40.10
N ALA A 256 -22.72 -22.64 40.09
CA ALA A 256 -22.27 -21.93 41.29
C ALA A 256 -23.42 -21.43 42.20
N LYS A 257 -24.68 -21.48 41.73
CA LYS A 257 -25.89 -21.10 42.48
C LYS A 257 -26.63 -22.30 43.11
N LYS A 258 -26.13 -23.52 42.92
CA LYS A 258 -26.61 -24.74 43.57
C LYS A 258 -25.64 -25.13 44.68
#